data_AF-D2AXD0-F1
#
_entry.id   AF-D2AXD0-F1
#
_cell.length_a   1.000
_cell.length_b   1.000
_cell.length_c   1.000
_cell.angle_alpha   90.00
_cell.angle_beta   90.00
_cell.angle_gamma   90.00
#
_symmetry.space_group_name_H-M   'P 1'
#
loop_
_entity.id
_entity.type
_entity.pdbx_description
1 polymer ?
#
loop_
_entity_poly.entity_id
_entity_poly.type
_entity_poly.pdbx_seq_one_letter_code
_entity_poly.pdbx_strand_id
1 'polypeptide(L)'
;MGVSTPSRRERLRAETAAEIKTVALGLMAEGGPDAITLRAIAREMGMTAGAIYGYYETRDTLVSALITDVYTSLVDRVEAARDAVPADDAAGRILAWGQTLREWALANPEGFRLIYGDPVPGYQAPEGGAAAEAAHRACAGLTGLVAAAWPQAVARQPGGYDWTDFDPILTGLVRAEFPGLPPAAVALALRVWGRMHGLVALEVYGHLRGQTRDAGRVYLDELRDLTRSLGLEGGPAAPA
;
A
#
# COMPACT_ATOMS: atom_id res chain seq x y z
N MET A 1 -22.69 9.84 -18.96
CA MET A 1 -22.55 11.10 -18.19
C MET A 1 -21.25 11.75 -18.62
N GLY A 2 -21.31 12.92 -19.26
CA GLY A 2 -20.14 13.55 -19.86
C GLY A 2 -19.20 14.08 -18.79
N VAL A 3 -17.93 13.67 -18.83
CA VAL A 3 -16.87 14.25 -18.00
C VAL A 3 -16.68 15.69 -18.46
N SER A 4 -17.12 16.65 -17.64
CA SER A 4 -16.92 18.07 -17.89
C SER A 4 -15.43 18.41 -17.83
N THR A 5 -14.89 18.96 -18.92
CA THR A 5 -13.49 19.39 -18.99
C THR A 5 -13.21 20.44 -17.91
N PRO A 6 -12.23 20.23 -17.02
CA PRO A 6 -11.93 21.17 -15.94
C PRO A 6 -11.49 22.52 -16.50
N SER A 7 -11.98 23.58 -15.87
CA SER A 7 -11.60 24.95 -16.20
C SER A 7 -10.09 25.17 -15.98
N ARG A 8 -9.52 26.18 -16.64
CA ARG A 8 -8.12 26.58 -16.44
C ARG A 8 -7.80 26.83 -14.95
N ARG A 9 -8.75 27.39 -14.20
CA ARG A 9 -8.59 27.69 -12.77
C ARG A 9 -8.53 26.42 -11.93
N GLU A 10 -9.40 25.44 -12.21
CA GLU A 10 -9.40 24.15 -11.51
C GLU A 10 -8.12 23.37 -11.79
N ARG A 11 -7.66 23.37 -13.05
CA ARG A 11 -6.38 22.76 -13.42
C ARG A 11 -5.19 23.37 -12.68
N LEU A 12 -5.07 24.70 -12.69
CA LEU A 12 -4.01 25.39 -11.94
C LEU A 12 -4.07 25.07 -10.44
N ARG A 13 -5.27 25.03 -9.87
CA ARG A 13 -5.45 24.65 -8.46
C ARG A 13 -5.00 23.20 -8.19
N ALA A 14 -5.32 22.27 -9.07
CA ALA A 14 -4.89 20.88 -8.95
C ALA A 14 -3.37 20.73 -9.12
N GLU A 15 -2.77 21.46 -10.06
CA GLU A 15 -1.32 21.52 -10.28
C GLU A 15 -0.61 22.05 -9.02
N THR A 16 -1.06 23.16 -8.43
CA THR A 16 -0.49 23.68 -7.17
C THR A 16 -0.71 22.72 -6.00
N ALA A 17 -1.87 22.06 -5.89
CA ALA A 17 -2.09 21.06 -4.85
C ALA A 17 -1.13 19.86 -4.98
N ALA A 18 -0.85 19.42 -6.21
CA ALA A 18 0.14 18.38 -6.48
C ALA A 18 1.56 18.83 -6.10
N GLU A 19 1.91 20.08 -6.39
CA GLU A 19 3.20 20.67 -6.00
C GLU A 19 3.35 20.74 -4.48
N ILE A 20 2.32 21.19 -3.74
CA ILE A 20 2.30 21.19 -2.27
C ILE A 20 2.62 19.81 -1.69
N LYS A 21 1.98 18.76 -2.24
CA LYS A 21 2.19 17.38 -1.81
C LYS A 21 3.61 16.88 -2.12
N THR A 22 4.13 17.24 -3.30
CA THR A 22 5.51 16.89 -3.71
C THR A 22 6.52 17.52 -2.76
N VAL A 23 6.35 18.81 -2.45
CA VAL A 23 7.19 19.52 -1.47
C VAL A 23 7.07 18.90 -0.08
N ALA A 24 5.87 18.54 0.37
CA ALA A 24 5.67 17.90 1.67
C ALA A 24 6.43 16.57 1.79
N LEU A 25 6.40 15.72 0.76
CA LEU A 25 7.16 14.47 0.74
C LEU A 25 8.68 14.72 0.68
N GLY A 26 9.13 15.76 -0.03
CA GLY A 26 10.54 16.16 -0.04
C GLY A 26 11.03 16.60 1.34
N LEU A 27 10.25 17.45 2.03
CA LEU A 27 10.57 17.86 3.41
C LEU A 27 10.65 16.66 4.37
N MET A 28 9.74 15.70 4.21
CA MET A 28 9.77 14.46 4.99
C MET A 28 11.04 13.63 4.72
N ALA A 29 11.49 13.56 3.47
CA ALA A 29 12.71 12.84 3.11
C ALA A 29 13.96 13.44 3.79
N GLU A 30 14.00 14.77 3.93
CA GLU A 30 15.14 15.49 4.51
C GLU A 30 15.12 15.53 6.04
N GLY A 31 13.94 15.73 6.64
CA GLY A 31 13.79 16.03 8.07
C GLY A 31 12.89 15.08 8.85
N GLY A 32 12.43 14.00 8.22
CA GLY A 32 11.50 13.03 8.82
C GLY A 32 10.04 13.53 8.88
N PRO A 33 9.12 12.72 9.44
CA PRO A 33 7.68 13.01 9.45
C PRO A 33 7.27 14.33 10.13
N ASP A 34 8.07 14.82 11.09
CA ASP A 34 7.85 16.11 11.77
C ASP A 34 8.13 17.32 10.88
N ALA A 35 8.91 17.16 9.81
CA ALA A 35 9.22 18.24 8.88
C ALA A 35 8.01 18.68 8.04
N ILE A 36 6.97 17.84 7.96
CA ILE A 36 5.73 18.16 7.25
C ILE A 36 4.95 19.23 8.03
N THR A 37 5.16 20.50 7.67
CA THR A 37 4.41 21.63 8.21
C THR A 37 3.96 22.58 7.10
N LEU A 38 2.76 23.14 7.22
CA LEU A 38 2.23 24.10 6.23
C LEU A 38 3.14 25.34 6.06
N ARG A 39 3.83 25.74 7.13
CA ARG A 39 4.78 26.86 7.10
C ARG A 39 6.07 26.51 6.36
N ALA A 40 6.63 25.31 6.57
CA ALA A 40 7.81 24.86 5.83
C ALA A 40 7.51 24.75 4.34
N ILE A 41 6.34 24.20 3.98
CA ILE A 41 5.89 24.09 2.59
C ILE A 41 5.68 25.48 1.97
N ALA A 42 5.02 26.41 2.67
CA ALA A 42 4.85 27.78 2.20
C ALA A 42 6.20 28.44 1.87
N ARG A 43 7.18 28.30 2.77
CA ARG A 43 8.53 28.84 2.60
C ARG A 43 9.22 28.24 1.38
N GLU A 44 9.19 26.91 1.24
CA GLU A 44 9.83 26.20 0.13
C GLU A 44 9.23 26.58 -1.23
N MET A 45 7.91 26.75 -1.28
CA MET A 45 7.20 27.15 -2.50
C MET A 45 7.23 28.66 -2.79
N GLY A 46 7.84 29.48 -1.92
CA GLY A 46 7.78 30.95 -2.03
C GLY A 46 6.35 31.51 -1.91
N MET A 47 5.45 30.79 -1.24
CA MET A 47 4.05 31.16 -1.04
C MET A 47 3.82 31.76 0.35
N THR A 48 2.72 32.51 0.52
CA THR A 48 2.29 32.93 1.86
C THR A 48 1.64 31.74 2.60
N ALA A 49 1.73 31.73 3.93
CA ALA A 49 1.06 30.70 4.73
C ALA A 49 -0.45 30.67 4.46
N GLY A 50 -1.09 31.84 4.32
CA GLY A 50 -2.51 31.97 3.99
C GLY A 50 -2.88 31.33 2.65
N ALA A 51 -1.98 31.36 1.66
CA ALA A 51 -2.21 30.68 0.39
C ALA A 51 -2.24 29.16 0.55
N ILE A 52 -1.34 28.58 1.36
CA ILE A 52 -1.33 27.14 1.66
C ILE A 52 -2.59 26.72 2.44
N TYR A 53 -3.03 27.52 3.42
CA TYR A 53 -4.29 27.28 4.14
C TYR A 53 -5.52 27.26 3.21
N GLY A 54 -5.45 27.94 2.07
CA GLY A 54 -6.50 27.89 1.04
C GLY A 54 -6.58 26.56 0.28
N TYR A 55 -5.59 25.67 0.43
CA TYR A 55 -5.57 24.31 -0.12
C TYR A 55 -5.84 23.25 0.95
N TYR A 56 -5.19 23.40 2.10
CA TYR A 56 -5.30 22.47 3.23
C TYR A 56 -5.49 23.26 4.52
N GLU A 57 -6.67 23.13 5.13
CA GLU A 57 -7.05 23.87 6.33
C GLU A 57 -6.14 23.55 7.52
N THR A 58 -5.70 22.29 7.61
CA THR A 58 -4.81 21.81 8.68
C THR A 58 -3.69 20.93 8.13
N ARG A 59 -2.64 20.73 8.92
CA ARG A 59 -1.60 19.73 8.62
C ARG A 59 -2.22 18.35 8.41
N ASP A 60 -3.19 17.95 9.23
CA ASP A 60 -3.80 16.62 9.16
C ASP A 60 -4.62 16.44 7.89
N THR A 61 -5.26 17.51 7.36
CA THR A 61 -5.92 17.45 6.05
C THR A 61 -4.92 17.22 4.91
N LEU A 62 -3.74 17.84 4.98
CA LEU A 62 -2.65 17.59 4.02
C LEU A 62 -2.12 16.16 4.16
N VAL A 63 -1.83 15.69 5.37
CA VAL A 63 -1.31 14.34 5.62
C VAL A 63 -2.31 13.27 5.18
N SER A 64 -3.60 13.47 5.45
CA SER A 64 -4.66 12.57 4.96
C SER A 64 -4.71 12.52 3.44
N ALA A 65 -4.57 13.67 2.76
CA ALA A 65 -4.52 13.72 1.30
C ALA A 65 -3.28 12.99 0.75
N LEU A 66 -2.11 13.18 1.37
CA LEU A 66 -0.89 12.46 1.01
C LEU A 66 -1.06 10.94 1.15
N ILE A 67 -1.57 10.47 2.29
CA ILE A 67 -1.82 9.04 2.55
C ILE A 67 -2.81 8.48 1.52
N THR A 68 -3.88 9.21 1.23
CA THR A 68 -4.89 8.82 0.23
C THR A 68 -4.25 8.63 -1.14
N ASP A 69 -3.45 9.60 -1.61
CA ASP A 69 -2.80 9.52 -2.91
C ASP A 69 -1.76 8.41 -2.99
N VAL A 70 -0.99 8.23 -1.92
CA VAL A 70 0.05 7.20 -1.86
C VAL A 70 -0.57 5.80 -1.89
N TYR A 71 -1.58 5.54 -1.06
CA TYR A 71 -2.30 4.26 -1.12
C TYR A 71 -2.98 4.06 -2.46
N THR A 72 -3.66 5.07 -2.99
CA THR A 72 -4.32 4.98 -4.31
C THR A 72 -3.31 4.63 -5.40
N SER A 73 -2.16 5.32 -5.42
CA SER A 73 -1.10 5.04 -6.39
C SER A 73 -0.52 3.63 -6.26
N LEU A 74 -0.39 3.09 -5.05
CA LEU A 74 0.07 1.72 -4.83
C LEU A 74 -0.99 0.73 -5.32
N VAL A 75 -2.21 0.85 -4.79
CA VAL A 75 -3.30 -0.10 -5.00
C VAL A 75 -3.70 -0.18 -6.47
N ASP A 76 -3.80 0.95 -7.17
CA ASP A 76 -4.11 0.96 -8.60
C ASP A 76 -3.12 0.12 -9.41
N ARG A 77 -1.82 0.17 -9.08
CA ARG A 77 -0.79 -0.61 -9.78
C ARG A 77 -0.85 -2.08 -9.46
N VAL A 78 -0.94 -2.45 -8.18
CA VAL A 78 -0.94 -3.86 -7.77
C VAL A 78 -2.23 -4.57 -8.19
N GLU A 79 -3.37 -3.87 -8.19
CA GLU A 79 -4.64 -4.41 -8.72
C GLU A 79 -4.58 -4.59 -10.23
N ALA A 80 -4.06 -3.60 -10.98
CA ALA A 80 -3.88 -3.75 -12.42
C ALA A 80 -2.95 -4.94 -12.77
N ALA A 81 -1.86 -5.11 -12.03
CA ALA A 81 -0.94 -6.24 -12.21
C ALA A 81 -1.59 -7.59 -11.87
N ARG A 82 -2.37 -7.67 -10.78
CA ARG A 82 -3.17 -8.84 -10.41
C ARG A 82 -4.18 -9.18 -11.49
N ASP A 83 -4.92 -8.20 -11.98
CA ASP A 83 -6.04 -8.41 -12.90
C ASP A 83 -5.59 -8.71 -14.33
N ALA A 84 -4.34 -8.40 -14.67
CA ALA A 84 -3.70 -8.86 -15.89
C ALA A 84 -3.38 -10.38 -15.88
N VAL A 85 -3.41 -11.03 -14.71
CA VAL A 85 -3.20 -12.47 -14.55
C VAL A 85 -4.56 -13.18 -14.45
N PRO A 86 -4.74 -14.36 -15.09
CA PRO A 86 -5.97 -15.15 -15.00
C PRO A 86 -6.45 -15.40 -13.57
N ALA A 87 -7.77 -15.44 -13.37
CA ALA A 87 -8.37 -15.55 -12.04
C ALA A 87 -8.12 -16.90 -11.34
N ASP A 88 -7.88 -17.94 -12.11
CA ASP A 88 -7.52 -19.28 -11.66
C ASP A 88 -6.02 -19.45 -11.38
N ASP A 89 -5.16 -18.50 -11.78
CA ASP A 89 -3.73 -18.48 -11.47
C ASP A 89 -3.43 -17.68 -10.19
N ALA A 90 -3.79 -18.26 -9.05
CA ALA A 90 -3.55 -17.65 -7.74
C ALA A 90 -2.06 -17.40 -7.45
N ALA A 91 -1.17 -18.29 -7.92
CA ALA A 91 0.28 -18.11 -7.77
C ALA A 91 0.77 -16.89 -8.56
N GLY A 92 0.41 -16.82 -9.84
CA GLY A 92 0.77 -15.71 -10.71
C GLY A 92 0.26 -14.37 -10.19
N ARG A 93 -0.96 -14.33 -9.65
CA ARG A 93 -1.54 -13.11 -9.04
C ARG A 93 -0.77 -12.64 -7.80
N ILE A 94 -0.34 -13.55 -6.94
CA ILE A 94 0.50 -13.26 -5.78
C ILE A 94 1.88 -12.74 -6.22
N LEU A 95 2.49 -13.40 -7.22
CA LEU A 95 3.78 -12.99 -7.78
C LEU A 95 3.70 -11.58 -8.41
N ALA A 96 2.67 -11.32 -9.22
CA ALA A 96 2.44 -10.04 -9.88
C ALA A 96 2.23 -8.90 -8.86
N TRP A 97 1.43 -9.16 -7.82
CA TRP A 97 1.22 -8.20 -6.74
C TRP A 97 2.53 -7.86 -6.01
N GLY A 98 3.27 -8.89 -5.58
CA GLY A 98 4.53 -8.69 -4.86
C GLY A 98 5.58 -7.94 -5.69
N GLN A 99 5.82 -8.37 -6.93
CA GLN A 99 6.77 -7.70 -7.82
C GLN A 99 6.40 -6.23 -8.04
N THR A 100 5.13 -5.95 -8.32
CA THR A 100 4.63 -4.59 -8.53
C THR A 100 4.73 -3.74 -7.27
N LEU A 101 4.47 -4.31 -6.09
CA LEU A 101 4.68 -3.64 -4.80
C LEU A 101 6.14 -3.20 -4.65
N ARG A 102 7.10 -4.09 -4.92
CA ARG A 102 8.53 -3.75 -4.86
C ARG A 102 8.90 -2.66 -5.87
N GLU A 103 8.49 -2.82 -7.12
CA GLU A 103 8.77 -1.84 -8.18
C GLU A 103 8.21 -0.45 -7.82
N TRP A 104 6.97 -0.40 -7.34
CA TRP A 104 6.35 0.83 -6.88
C TRP A 104 7.09 1.44 -5.69
N ALA A 105 7.44 0.64 -4.69
CA ALA A 105 8.12 1.10 -3.48
C ALA A 105 9.50 1.69 -3.77
N LEU A 106 10.27 1.08 -4.69
CA LEU A 106 11.58 1.58 -5.10
C LEU A 106 11.48 2.84 -5.97
N ALA A 107 10.40 2.98 -6.74
CA ALA A 107 10.13 4.19 -7.52
C ALA A 107 9.54 5.34 -6.65
N ASN A 108 8.94 5.02 -5.50
CA ASN A 108 8.25 5.96 -4.62
C ASN A 108 8.68 5.76 -3.15
N PRO A 109 9.98 5.87 -2.82
CA PRO A 109 10.47 5.53 -1.49
C PRO A 109 9.87 6.40 -0.38
N GLU A 110 9.62 7.69 -0.64
CA GLU A 110 9.00 8.57 0.35
C GLU A 110 7.52 8.26 0.56
N GLY A 111 6.80 7.89 -0.50
CA GLY A 111 5.44 7.37 -0.36
C GLY A 111 5.42 6.12 0.51
N PHE A 112 6.31 5.16 0.24
CA PHE A 112 6.44 3.96 1.05
C PHE A 112 6.73 4.28 2.53
N ARG A 113 7.65 5.22 2.81
CA ARG A 113 7.96 5.65 4.19
C ARG A 113 6.80 6.35 4.87
N LEU A 114 5.97 7.11 4.14
CA LEU A 114 4.79 7.75 4.71
C LEU A 114 3.79 6.73 5.27
N ILE A 115 3.57 5.61 4.55
CA ILE A 115 2.54 4.63 4.92
C ILE A 115 3.05 3.43 5.71
N TYR A 116 4.36 3.12 5.63
CA TYR A 116 4.98 1.97 6.32
C TYR A 116 6.20 2.32 7.19
N GLY A 117 6.50 3.61 7.36
CA GLY A 117 7.59 4.09 8.23
C GLY A 117 7.09 4.61 9.58
N ASP A 118 7.88 5.49 10.18
CA ASP A 118 7.52 6.11 11.45
C ASP A 118 6.22 6.92 11.30
N PRO A 119 5.25 6.77 12.23
CA PRO A 119 4.02 7.54 12.19
C PRO A 119 4.30 9.05 12.22
N VAL A 120 3.51 9.81 11.46
CA VAL A 120 3.55 11.28 11.50
C VAL A 120 3.13 11.75 12.90
N PRO A 121 3.99 12.41 13.69
CA PRO A 121 3.68 12.68 15.08
C PRO A 121 2.46 13.59 15.24
N GLY A 122 1.56 13.20 16.15
CA GLY A 122 0.30 13.91 16.41
C GLY A 122 -0.77 13.78 15.32
N TYR A 123 -0.49 13.14 14.20
CA TYR A 123 -1.50 12.84 13.19
C TYR A 123 -2.42 11.73 13.68
N GLN A 124 -3.73 11.91 13.49
CA GLN A 124 -4.74 10.88 13.66
C GLN A 124 -5.59 10.84 12.40
N ALA A 125 -5.67 9.68 11.76
CA ALA A 125 -6.51 9.52 10.58
C ALA A 125 -7.99 9.69 10.98
N PRO A 126 -8.76 10.57 10.31
CA PRO A 126 -10.19 10.68 10.56
C PRO A 126 -10.88 9.33 10.29
N GLU A 127 -11.71 8.88 11.23
CA GLU A 127 -12.52 7.67 11.05
C GLU A 127 -13.41 7.80 9.81
N GLY A 128 -13.41 6.78 8.94
CA GLY A 128 -14.18 6.79 7.69
C GLY A 128 -13.73 7.85 6.67
N GLY A 129 -12.57 8.48 6.85
CA GLY A 129 -12.03 9.42 5.87
C GLY A 129 -11.36 8.71 4.68
N ALA A 130 -11.15 9.44 3.58
CA ALA A 130 -10.55 8.92 2.35
C ALA A 130 -9.19 8.21 2.56
N ALA A 131 -8.39 8.65 3.53
CA ALA A 131 -7.13 8.01 3.89
C ALA A 131 -7.35 6.60 4.47
N ALA A 132 -8.33 6.46 5.36
CA ALA A 132 -8.71 5.17 5.95
C ALA A 132 -9.33 4.24 4.89
N GLU A 133 -10.16 4.78 4.00
CA GLU A 133 -10.75 4.02 2.88
C GLU A 133 -9.66 3.51 1.92
N ALA A 134 -8.67 4.34 1.57
CA ALA A 134 -7.57 3.96 0.70
C ALA A 134 -6.67 2.88 1.34
N ALA A 135 -6.37 3.02 2.64
CA ALA A 135 -5.65 1.99 3.40
C ALA A 135 -6.45 0.68 3.46
N HIS A 136 -7.77 0.78 3.68
CA HIS A 136 -8.65 -0.38 3.69
C HIS A 136 -8.65 -1.09 2.33
N ARG A 137 -8.74 -0.37 1.20
CA ARG A 137 -8.65 -0.96 -0.15
C ARG A 137 -7.37 -1.79 -0.34
N ALA A 138 -6.23 -1.33 0.19
CA ALA A 138 -4.98 -2.08 0.14
C ALA A 138 -5.06 -3.40 0.95
N CYS A 139 -5.60 -3.35 2.16
CA CYS A 139 -5.83 -4.52 3.01
C CYS A 139 -6.82 -5.51 2.38
N ALA A 140 -7.91 -5.01 1.82
CA ALA A 140 -8.93 -5.78 1.12
C ALA A 140 -8.35 -6.50 -0.10
N GLY A 141 -7.57 -5.81 -0.93
CA GLY A 141 -6.92 -6.39 -2.10
C GLY A 141 -5.99 -7.55 -1.77
N LEU A 142 -5.17 -7.40 -0.72
CA LEU A 142 -4.30 -8.47 -0.22
C LEU A 142 -5.10 -9.64 0.37
N THR A 143 -6.14 -9.34 1.16
CA THR A 143 -7.03 -10.36 1.73
C THR A 143 -7.74 -11.13 0.63
N GLY A 144 -8.12 -10.46 -0.47
CA GLY A 144 -8.69 -11.08 -1.66
C GLY A 144 -7.74 -12.07 -2.35
N LEU A 145 -6.42 -11.79 -2.39
CA LEU A 145 -5.43 -12.77 -2.89
C LEU A 145 -5.41 -14.03 -2.02
N VAL A 146 -5.45 -13.87 -0.70
CA VAL A 146 -5.51 -15.00 0.22
C VAL A 146 -6.84 -15.73 0.11
N ALA A 147 -7.94 -15.02 -0.06
CA ALA A 147 -9.26 -15.62 -0.25
C ALA A 147 -9.30 -16.53 -1.48
N ALA A 148 -8.71 -16.08 -2.59
CA ALA A 148 -8.60 -16.87 -3.81
C ALA A 148 -7.71 -18.11 -3.65
N ALA A 149 -6.61 -18.00 -2.90
CA ALA A 149 -5.69 -19.10 -2.63
C ALA A 149 -6.15 -20.04 -1.51
N TRP A 150 -7.13 -19.63 -0.69
CA TRP A 150 -7.52 -20.32 0.53
C TRP A 150 -7.90 -21.80 0.32
N PRO A 151 -8.69 -22.16 -0.72
CA PRO A 151 -9.06 -23.56 -0.95
C PRO A 151 -7.86 -24.50 -1.12
N GLN A 152 -6.75 -24.04 -1.72
CA GLN A 152 -5.52 -24.83 -1.83
C GLN A 152 -4.62 -24.70 -0.59
N ALA A 153 -4.59 -23.51 0.02
CA ALA A 153 -3.69 -23.19 1.12
C ALA A 153 -4.10 -23.81 2.46
N VAL A 154 -5.42 -24.02 2.69
CA VAL A 154 -5.98 -24.40 3.99
C VAL A 154 -5.33 -25.64 4.61
N ALA A 155 -5.04 -26.68 3.81
CA ALA A 155 -4.43 -27.92 4.31
C ALA A 155 -3.00 -27.74 4.83
N ARG A 156 -2.34 -26.63 4.49
CA ARG A 156 -0.97 -26.28 4.91
C ARG A 156 -0.94 -25.21 5.99
N GLN A 157 -2.08 -24.65 6.37
CA GLN A 157 -2.11 -23.60 7.38
C GLN A 157 -2.30 -24.18 8.79
N PRO A 158 -1.64 -23.58 9.80
CA PRO A 158 -1.99 -23.87 11.18
C PRO A 158 -3.45 -23.47 11.43
N GLY A 159 -4.21 -24.37 12.04
CA GLY A 159 -5.55 -24.08 12.56
C GLY A 159 -5.48 -23.41 13.94
N GLY A 160 -6.64 -23.29 14.58
CA GLY A 160 -6.73 -22.88 16.00
C GLY A 160 -6.80 -21.38 16.26
N TYR A 161 -6.94 -20.55 15.22
CA TYR A 161 -7.27 -19.14 15.38
C TYR A 161 -8.76 -18.95 15.68
N ASP A 162 -9.06 -18.06 16.61
CA ASP A 162 -10.40 -17.55 16.89
C ASP A 162 -10.52 -16.08 16.44
N TRP A 163 -11.75 -15.59 16.23
CA TRP A 163 -11.98 -14.18 15.92
C TRP A 163 -11.53 -13.23 17.04
N THR A 164 -11.49 -13.69 18.30
CA THR A 164 -10.97 -12.90 19.42
C THR A 164 -9.47 -12.65 19.36
N ASP A 165 -8.73 -13.34 18.49
CA ASP A 165 -7.29 -13.11 18.29
C ASP A 165 -7.00 -11.85 17.46
N PHE A 166 -8.03 -11.24 16.85
CA PHE A 166 -7.89 -10.11 15.94
C PHE A 166 -8.61 -8.86 16.47
N ASP A 167 -8.17 -7.70 15.99
CA ASP A 167 -8.83 -6.44 16.27
C ASP A 167 -10.31 -6.46 15.80
N PRO A 168 -11.26 -5.91 16.59
CA PRO A 168 -12.67 -5.90 16.22
C PRO A 168 -12.97 -5.16 14.91
N ILE A 169 -12.22 -4.09 14.60
CA ILE A 169 -12.38 -3.33 13.35
C ILE A 169 -12.01 -4.24 12.18
N LEU A 170 -10.82 -4.87 12.23
CA LEU A 170 -10.39 -5.82 11.21
C LEU A 170 -11.40 -6.95 11.02
N THR A 171 -11.89 -7.53 12.13
CA THR A 171 -12.89 -8.59 12.10
C THR A 171 -14.19 -8.15 11.42
N GLY A 172 -14.67 -6.94 11.73
CA GLY A 172 -15.86 -6.36 11.12
C GLY A 172 -15.71 -6.18 9.60
N LEU A 173 -14.56 -5.64 9.17
CA LEU A 173 -14.25 -5.43 7.76
C LEU A 173 -14.17 -6.75 6.99
N VAL A 174 -13.41 -7.72 7.49
CA VAL A 174 -13.26 -9.04 6.84
C VAL A 174 -14.61 -9.76 6.76
N ARG A 175 -15.44 -9.72 7.80
CA ARG A 175 -16.76 -10.37 7.77
C ARG A 175 -17.72 -9.71 6.78
N ALA A 176 -17.61 -8.40 6.59
CA ALA A 176 -18.43 -7.66 5.62
C ALA A 176 -18.02 -7.99 4.17
N GLU A 177 -16.72 -7.99 3.88
CA GLU A 177 -16.21 -8.18 2.52
C GLU A 177 -16.02 -9.66 2.12
N PHE A 178 -15.63 -10.50 3.07
CA PHE A 178 -15.26 -11.90 2.87
C PHE A 178 -15.97 -12.82 3.89
N PRO A 179 -17.31 -12.90 3.89
CA PRO A 179 -18.08 -13.59 4.93
C PRO A 179 -17.78 -15.08 5.09
N GLY A 180 -17.17 -15.71 4.08
CA GLY A 180 -16.78 -17.12 4.10
C GLY A 180 -15.36 -17.40 4.61
N LEU A 181 -14.54 -16.38 4.90
CA LEU A 181 -13.17 -16.59 5.35
C LEU A 181 -13.12 -16.95 6.84
N PRO A 182 -12.43 -18.03 7.22
CA PRO A 182 -12.21 -18.35 8.63
C PRO A 182 -11.10 -17.47 9.24
N PRO A 183 -11.00 -17.38 10.59
CA PRO A 183 -9.92 -16.67 11.29
C PRO A 183 -8.51 -17.07 10.82
N ALA A 184 -8.31 -18.36 10.50
CA ALA A 184 -7.04 -18.87 9.99
C ALA A 184 -6.63 -18.27 8.63
N ALA A 185 -7.60 -17.88 7.79
CA ALA A 185 -7.32 -17.16 6.54
C ALA A 185 -6.89 -15.71 6.80
N VAL A 186 -7.45 -15.06 7.83
CA VAL A 186 -7.04 -13.72 8.25
C VAL A 186 -5.61 -13.74 8.78
N ALA A 187 -5.27 -14.72 9.64
CA ALA A 187 -3.89 -14.95 10.06
C ALA A 187 -2.95 -15.16 8.86
N LEU A 188 -3.38 -15.93 7.87
CA LEU A 188 -2.60 -16.12 6.65
C LEU A 188 -2.42 -14.81 5.87
N ALA A 189 -3.45 -13.98 5.73
CA ALA A 189 -3.35 -12.66 5.07
C ALA A 189 -2.30 -11.77 5.74
N LEU A 190 -2.26 -11.72 7.08
CA LEU A 190 -1.24 -10.98 7.83
C LEU A 190 0.18 -11.55 7.62
N ARG A 191 0.34 -12.88 7.55
CA ARG A 191 1.64 -13.49 7.25
C ARG A 191 2.11 -13.22 5.82
N VAL A 192 1.20 -13.32 4.84
CA VAL A 192 1.46 -12.98 3.43
C VAL A 192 1.87 -11.52 3.33
N TRP A 193 1.16 -10.62 4.02
CA TRP A 193 1.50 -9.20 4.09
C TRP A 193 2.93 -8.98 4.56
N GLY A 194 3.29 -9.56 5.72
CA GLY A 194 4.62 -9.43 6.30
C GLY A 194 5.73 -9.96 5.39
N ARG A 195 5.53 -11.12 4.75
CA ARG A 195 6.50 -11.69 3.80
C ARG A 195 6.67 -10.85 2.53
N MET A 196 5.59 -10.29 2.00
CA MET A 196 5.65 -9.41 0.82
C MET A 196 6.36 -8.08 1.11
N HIS A 197 6.22 -7.54 2.33
CA HIS A 197 6.75 -6.23 2.69
C HIS A 197 8.15 -6.28 3.30
N GLY A 198 8.53 -7.32 4.03
CA GLY A 198 9.75 -7.34 4.83
C GLY A 198 11.02 -7.03 4.04
N LEU A 199 11.27 -7.76 2.95
CA LEU A 199 12.44 -7.51 2.08
C LEU A 199 12.35 -6.16 1.35
N VAL A 200 11.16 -5.73 0.95
CA VAL A 200 10.95 -4.41 0.32
C VAL A 200 11.31 -3.30 1.28
N ALA A 201 10.87 -3.38 2.54
CA ALA A 201 11.22 -2.43 3.57
C ALA A 201 12.74 -2.41 3.80
N LEU A 202 13.38 -3.57 3.98
CA LEU A 202 14.84 -3.65 4.12
C LEU A 202 15.57 -3.01 2.93
N GLU A 203 15.04 -3.12 1.71
CA GLU A 203 15.62 -2.50 0.53
C GLU A 203 15.42 -0.98 0.51
N VAL A 204 14.20 -0.50 0.76
CA VAL A 204 13.85 0.94 0.80
C VAL A 204 14.63 1.67 1.89
N TYR A 205 14.80 1.06 3.06
CA TYR A 205 15.60 1.61 4.17
C TYR A 205 17.11 1.39 4.00
N GLY A 206 17.53 0.73 2.92
CA GLY A 206 18.94 0.57 2.56
C GLY A 206 19.69 -0.51 3.32
N HIS A 207 19.02 -1.35 4.10
CA HIS A 207 19.63 -2.46 4.85
C HIS A 207 20.17 -3.58 3.95
N LEU A 208 19.69 -3.68 2.70
CA LEU A 208 20.24 -4.65 1.73
C LEU A 208 21.49 -4.13 1.00
N ARG A 209 21.83 -2.84 1.14
CA ARG A 209 23.04 -2.26 0.54
C ARG A 209 24.27 -2.92 1.16
N GLY A 210 25.16 -3.43 0.32
CA GLY A 210 26.36 -4.16 0.77
C GLY A 210 26.12 -5.64 1.12
N GLN A 211 24.87 -6.08 1.27
CA GLN A 211 24.52 -7.47 1.55
C GLN A 211 24.34 -8.30 0.27
N THR A 212 23.78 -7.70 -0.77
CA THR A 212 23.58 -8.35 -2.08
C THR A 212 23.74 -7.33 -3.21
N ARG A 213 24.15 -7.82 -4.39
CA ARG A 213 24.15 -7.03 -5.63
C ARG A 213 22.85 -7.14 -6.43
N ASP A 214 21.98 -8.06 -6.03
CA ASP A 214 20.71 -8.36 -6.71
C ASP A 214 19.62 -8.66 -5.67
N ALA A 215 19.11 -7.60 -5.05
CA ALA A 215 17.99 -7.70 -4.11
C ALA A 215 16.70 -8.15 -4.80
N GLY A 216 16.54 -7.86 -6.10
CA GLY A 216 15.39 -8.27 -6.90
C GLY A 216 15.28 -9.79 -7.03
N ARG A 217 16.40 -10.48 -7.27
CA ARG A 217 16.42 -11.95 -7.29
C ARG A 217 16.07 -12.56 -5.94
N VAL A 218 16.63 -12.02 -4.85
CA VAL A 218 16.31 -12.48 -3.49
C VAL A 218 14.82 -12.33 -3.21
N TYR A 219 14.24 -11.20 -3.58
CA TYR A 219 12.81 -10.94 -3.41
C TYR A 219 11.93 -11.87 -4.26
N LEU A 220 12.33 -12.12 -5.51
CA LEU A 220 11.60 -13.04 -6.38
C LEU A 220 11.60 -14.47 -5.83
N ASP A 221 12.73 -14.93 -5.31
CA ASP A 221 12.84 -16.25 -4.69
C ASP A 221 11.99 -16.35 -3.41
N GLU A 222 11.89 -15.27 -2.62
CA GLU A 222 10.97 -15.19 -1.47
C GLU A 222 9.50 -15.29 -1.91
N LEU A 223 9.08 -14.61 -2.97
CA LEU A 223 7.70 -14.72 -3.49
C LEU A 223 7.39 -16.11 -4.06
N ARG A 224 8.37 -16.76 -4.68
CA ARG A 224 8.25 -18.17 -5.13
C ARG A 224 8.16 -19.13 -3.96
N ASP A 225 8.92 -18.89 -2.89
CA ASP A 225 8.80 -19.68 -1.67
C ASP A 225 7.45 -19.48 -0.98
N LEU A 226 6.97 -18.23 -0.94
CA LEU A 226 5.64 -17.89 -0.45
C LEU A 226 4.56 -18.70 -1.18
N THR A 227 4.51 -18.63 -2.52
CA THR A 227 3.50 -19.37 -3.31
C THR A 227 3.60 -20.89 -3.13
N ARG A 228 4.81 -21.47 -3.08
CA ARG A 228 5.01 -22.90 -2.77
C ARG A 228 4.51 -23.27 -1.37
N SER A 229 4.75 -22.41 -0.37
CA SER A 229 4.28 -22.65 1.01
C SER A 229 2.74 -22.69 1.12
N LEU A 230 2.04 -22.04 0.18
CA LEU A 230 0.58 -22.09 0.06
C LEU A 230 0.08 -23.28 -0.76
N GLY A 231 0.98 -24.10 -1.30
CA GLY A 231 0.62 -25.23 -2.14
C GLY A 231 0.17 -24.86 -3.55
N LEU A 232 0.51 -23.65 -4.01
CA LEU A 232 0.15 -23.14 -5.33
C LEU A 232 1.19 -23.55 -6.38
N GLU A 233 1.57 -24.83 -6.38
CA GLU A 233 2.52 -25.38 -7.34
C GLU A 233 1.77 -25.68 -8.66
N GLY A 234 2.02 -24.87 -9.69
CA GLY A 234 1.47 -25.05 -11.04
C GLY A 234 0.70 -23.84 -11.57
N GLY A 235 1.39 -22.87 -12.17
CA GLY A 235 0.84 -22.05 -13.26
C GLY A 235 0.92 -22.81 -14.60
N PRO A 236 0.22 -22.39 -15.67
CA PRO A 236 -0.08 -23.23 -16.83
C PRO A 236 1.16 -23.89 -17.42
N ALA A 237 1.04 -25.17 -17.80
CA ALA A 237 2.08 -25.92 -18.48
C ALA A 237 2.66 -25.06 -19.63
N ALA A 238 3.98 -24.89 -19.65
CA ALA A 238 4.65 -24.22 -20.75
C ALA A 238 4.22 -24.85 -22.09
N PRO A 239 3.91 -24.06 -23.13
CA PRO A 239 3.61 -24.64 -24.44
C PRO A 239 4.85 -25.39 -24.93
N ALA A 240 4.61 -26.63 -25.35
CA ALA A 240 5.59 -27.49 -26.01
C ALA A 240 6.04 -26.92 -27.36
#